data_AF-A0A1L8D0U9-F1
#
_entry.id   AF-A0A1L8D0U9-F1
#
_cell.length_a   1.000
_cell.length_b   1.000
_cell.length_c   1.000
_cell.angle_alpha   90.00
_cell.angle_beta   90.00
_cell.angle_gamma   90.00
#
_symmetry.space_group_name_H-M   'P 1'
#
loop_
_entity.id
_entity.type
_entity.pdbx_description
1 polymer ?
#
loop_
_entity_poly.entity_id
_entity_poly.type
_entity_poly.pdbx_seq_one_letter_code
_entity_poly.pdbx_strand_id
1 'polypeptide(L)'
;MAYENGYEVVNYIGNCIERYRKDPLIFTKATQLIPVYMLRKDWPFCVKDLDKTIKEILGDSLSSIASFVERYLDDPRIVWPENLPERFLDDLKIFHETISPIIKQASLGVASPLRFAGVNVSFYNDRPPLITIIRLDGEKLDLEITVEDLETTIQILNDILSKTKEKEVGRNEGNS
;
A
#
# COMPACT_ATOMS: atom_id res chain seq x y z
N MET A 1 14.87 -19.84 6.71
CA MET A 1 13.46 -19.43 6.78
C MET A 1 12.61 -20.67 6.56
N ALA A 2 11.65 -20.94 7.44
CA ALA A 2 10.67 -22.01 7.21
C ALA A 2 9.72 -21.59 6.08
N TYR A 3 9.37 -22.51 5.20
CA TYR A 3 8.37 -22.27 4.18
C TYR A 3 6.99 -22.31 4.83
N GLU A 4 6.24 -21.22 4.73
CA GLU A 4 4.90 -21.14 5.34
C GLU A 4 3.95 -22.19 4.74
N ASN A 5 4.10 -22.51 3.44
CA ASN A 5 3.19 -23.40 2.73
C ASN A 5 3.93 -24.49 1.90
N GLY A 6 5.14 -24.89 2.30
CA GLY A 6 5.96 -25.86 1.56
C GLY A 6 6.59 -25.30 0.27
N TYR A 7 7.02 -26.20 -0.62
CA TYR A 7 7.82 -25.86 -1.81
C TYR A 7 7.01 -25.72 -3.11
N GLU A 8 5.78 -26.20 -3.11
CA GLU A 8 4.91 -26.20 -4.29
C GLU A 8 4.38 -24.79 -4.58
N VAL A 9 4.65 -24.27 -5.78
CA VAL A 9 4.21 -22.91 -6.17
C VAL A 9 2.69 -22.72 -6.13
N VAL A 10 1.93 -23.81 -6.34
CA VAL A 10 0.47 -23.79 -6.32
C VAL A 10 -0.09 -23.37 -4.97
N ASN A 11 0.67 -23.54 -3.89
CA ASN A 11 0.29 -23.11 -2.55
C ASN A 11 0.44 -21.59 -2.33
N TYR A 12 1.08 -20.89 -3.27
CA TYR A 12 1.31 -19.44 -3.20
C TYR A 12 0.49 -18.67 -4.25
N ILE A 13 0.56 -19.11 -5.52
CA ILE A 13 -0.04 -18.42 -6.67
C ILE A 13 -0.76 -19.37 -7.65
N GLY A 14 -1.29 -20.49 -7.14
CA GLY A 14 -1.93 -21.52 -7.95
C GLY A 14 -3.12 -21.00 -8.76
N ASN A 15 -3.94 -20.12 -8.18
CA ASN A 15 -5.11 -19.57 -8.90
C ASN A 15 -4.68 -18.68 -10.06
N CYS A 16 -3.57 -17.95 -9.92
CA CYS A 16 -2.96 -17.16 -10.98
C CYS A 16 -2.49 -18.00 -12.15
N ILE A 17 -1.84 -19.13 -11.87
CA ILE A 17 -1.45 -20.08 -12.92
C ILE A 17 -2.69 -20.61 -13.65
N GLU A 18 -3.74 -21.01 -12.93
CA GLU A 18 -4.98 -21.49 -13.54
C GLU A 18 -5.72 -20.43 -14.36
N ARG A 19 -5.71 -19.17 -13.91
CA ARG A 19 -6.29 -18.04 -14.65
C ARG A 19 -5.50 -17.76 -15.92
N TYR A 20 -4.17 -17.76 -15.84
CA TYR A 20 -3.31 -17.51 -16.99
C TYR A 20 -3.46 -18.60 -18.07
N ARG A 21 -3.60 -19.88 -17.66
CA ARG A 21 -3.87 -20.98 -18.61
C ARG A 21 -5.14 -20.75 -19.43
N LYS A 22 -6.15 -20.10 -18.86
CA LYS A 22 -7.42 -19.78 -19.54
C LYS A 22 -7.34 -18.49 -20.34
N ASP A 23 -6.53 -17.55 -19.89
CA ASP A 23 -6.39 -16.22 -20.48
C ASP A 23 -4.97 -15.68 -20.26
N PRO A 24 -4.08 -15.80 -21.25
CA PRO A 24 -2.70 -15.31 -21.14
C PRO A 24 -2.58 -13.78 -21.00
N LEU A 25 -3.67 -13.02 -21.19
CA LEU A 25 -3.68 -11.57 -21.11
C LEU A 25 -4.03 -11.04 -19.71
N ILE A 26 -4.19 -11.89 -18.70
CA ILE A 26 -4.60 -11.48 -17.36
C ILE A 26 -3.69 -10.42 -16.74
N PHE A 27 -2.36 -10.52 -16.95
CA PHE A 27 -1.40 -9.55 -16.44
C PHE A 27 -1.56 -8.20 -17.13
N THR A 28 -1.68 -8.17 -18.46
CA THR A 28 -1.92 -6.94 -19.21
C THR A 28 -3.22 -6.27 -18.78
N LYS A 29 -4.30 -7.04 -18.60
CA LYS A 29 -5.60 -6.53 -18.14
C LYS A 29 -5.49 -5.94 -16.74
N ALA A 30 -4.81 -6.62 -15.82
CA ALA A 30 -4.58 -6.10 -14.47
C ALA A 30 -3.75 -4.80 -14.48
N THR A 31 -2.67 -4.75 -15.25
CA THR A 31 -1.82 -3.55 -15.38
C THR A 31 -2.60 -2.35 -15.93
N GLN A 32 -3.49 -2.56 -16.90
CA GLN A 32 -4.30 -1.48 -17.49
C GLN A 32 -5.28 -0.82 -16.51
N LEU A 33 -5.66 -1.49 -15.43
CA LEU A 33 -6.55 -0.93 -14.41
C LEU A 33 -5.84 0.01 -13.45
N ILE A 34 -4.53 -0.16 -13.24
CA ILE A 34 -3.78 0.58 -12.22
C ILE A 34 -3.87 2.11 -12.42
N PRO A 35 -3.67 2.67 -13.62
CA PRO A 35 -3.81 4.11 -13.84
C PRO A 35 -5.20 4.64 -13.49
N VAL A 36 -6.26 3.85 -13.70
CA VAL A 36 -7.64 4.26 -13.37
C VAL A 36 -7.78 4.48 -11.86
N TYR A 37 -7.18 3.61 -11.05
CA TYR A 37 -7.19 3.76 -9.59
C TYR A 37 -6.29 4.90 -9.12
N MET A 38 -5.13 5.10 -9.75
CA MET A 38 -4.22 6.20 -9.44
C MET A 38 -4.82 7.58 -9.70
N LEU A 39 -5.78 7.69 -10.62
CA LEU A 39 -6.49 8.93 -10.92
C LEU A 39 -7.68 9.18 -9.97
N ARG A 40 -8.03 8.24 -9.10
CA ARG A 40 -9.10 8.47 -8.12
C ARG A 40 -8.61 9.44 -7.04
N LYS A 41 -9.51 10.32 -6.60
CA LYS A 41 -9.28 11.27 -5.49
C LYS A 41 -8.89 10.61 -4.16
N ASP A 42 -9.18 9.33 -4.01
CA ASP A 42 -8.91 8.57 -2.80
C ASP A 42 -7.70 7.63 -2.95
N TRP A 43 -6.91 7.76 -4.02
CA TRP A 43 -5.60 7.12 -4.11
C TRP A 43 -4.66 7.69 -3.02
N PRO A 44 -3.78 6.88 -2.38
CA PRO A 44 -3.62 5.42 -2.48
C PRO A 44 -4.55 4.59 -1.57
N PHE A 45 -5.57 5.17 -0.93
CA PHE A 45 -6.44 4.47 0.03
C PHE A 45 -7.39 3.47 -0.62
N CYS A 46 -7.72 3.67 -1.90
CA CYS A 46 -8.43 2.69 -2.69
C CYS A 46 -7.57 1.51 -3.16
N VAL A 47 -6.31 1.36 -2.70
CA VAL A 47 -5.46 0.21 -3.07
C VAL A 47 -6.08 -1.14 -2.68
N LYS A 48 -6.92 -1.18 -1.63
CA LYS A 48 -7.68 -2.40 -1.27
C LYS A 48 -8.75 -2.74 -2.30
N ASP A 49 -9.40 -1.72 -2.88
CA ASP A 49 -10.36 -1.90 -3.96
C ASP A 49 -9.65 -2.37 -5.24
N LEU A 50 -8.47 -1.80 -5.52
CA LEU A 50 -7.60 -2.22 -6.61
C LEU A 50 -7.20 -3.69 -6.45
N ASP A 51 -6.71 -4.09 -5.28
CA ASP A 51 -6.31 -5.47 -4.98
C ASP A 51 -7.48 -6.44 -5.15
N LYS A 52 -8.67 -6.09 -4.64
CA LYS A 52 -9.88 -6.89 -4.82
C LYS A 52 -10.22 -7.08 -6.31
N THR A 53 -10.19 -6.00 -7.08
CA THR A 53 -10.52 -6.04 -8.53
C THR A 53 -9.49 -6.86 -9.30
N ILE A 54 -8.20 -6.66 -9.01
CA ILE A 54 -7.14 -7.41 -9.67
C ILE A 54 -7.20 -8.89 -9.29
N LYS A 55 -7.55 -9.23 -8.05
CA LYS A 55 -7.75 -10.62 -7.63
C LYS A 55 -8.84 -11.33 -8.43
N GLU A 56 -9.89 -10.62 -8.88
CA GLU A 56 -10.92 -11.22 -9.75
C GLU A 56 -10.37 -11.61 -11.14
N ILE A 57 -9.33 -10.90 -11.61
CA ILE A 57 -8.65 -11.14 -12.89
C ILE A 57 -7.56 -12.19 -12.73
N LEU A 58 -6.66 -11.98 -11.78
CA LEU A 58 -5.48 -12.81 -11.55
C LEU A 58 -5.77 -14.05 -10.70
N GLY A 59 -6.92 -14.16 -10.04
CA GLY A 59 -7.23 -15.27 -9.13
C GLY A 59 -6.58 -15.17 -7.75
N ASP A 60 -5.37 -14.61 -7.65
CA ASP A 60 -4.66 -14.34 -6.41
C ASP A 60 -4.51 -12.82 -6.18
N SER A 61 -4.31 -12.42 -4.92
CA SER A 61 -4.14 -11.00 -4.56
C SER A 61 -2.78 -10.47 -5.04
N LEU A 62 -2.70 -9.17 -5.30
CA LEU A 62 -1.44 -8.48 -5.60
C LEU A 62 -0.41 -8.70 -4.50
N SER A 63 -0.83 -8.68 -3.23
CA SER A 63 0.05 -8.90 -2.09
C SER A 63 0.61 -10.32 -2.06
N SER A 64 -0.21 -11.33 -2.36
CA SER A 64 0.23 -12.73 -2.44
C SER A 64 1.25 -12.91 -3.58
N ILE A 65 0.95 -12.36 -4.75
CA ILE A 65 1.82 -12.44 -5.93
C ILE A 65 3.14 -11.72 -5.67
N ALA A 66 3.11 -10.48 -5.19
CA ALA A 66 4.31 -9.71 -4.87
C ALA A 66 5.16 -10.40 -3.80
N SER A 67 4.54 -10.88 -2.72
CA SER A 67 5.25 -11.60 -1.67
C SER A 67 5.88 -12.89 -2.18
N PHE A 68 5.22 -13.62 -3.08
CA PHE A 68 5.81 -14.80 -3.71
C PHE A 68 7.01 -14.41 -4.57
N VAL A 69 6.83 -13.42 -5.45
CA VAL A 69 7.88 -13.00 -6.39
C VAL A 69 9.13 -12.54 -5.66
N GLU A 70 8.99 -11.67 -4.66
CA GLU A 70 10.11 -11.10 -3.92
C GLU A 70 10.88 -12.13 -3.07
N ARG A 71 10.21 -13.19 -2.61
CA ARG A 71 10.79 -14.15 -1.66
C ARG A 71 11.22 -15.46 -2.29
N TYR A 72 10.55 -15.90 -3.35
CA TYR A 72 10.59 -17.30 -3.77
C TYR A 72 10.78 -17.48 -5.28
N LEU A 73 10.60 -16.48 -6.13
CA LEU A 73 10.63 -16.68 -7.60
C LEU A 73 11.92 -17.34 -8.09
N ASP A 74 13.06 -16.88 -7.58
CA ASP A 74 14.38 -17.36 -7.97
C ASP A 74 14.93 -18.41 -6.98
N ASP A 75 14.11 -18.92 -6.04
CA ASP A 75 14.54 -19.96 -5.11
C ASP A 75 14.52 -21.32 -5.83
N PRO A 76 15.68 -22.01 -5.96
CA PRO A 76 15.79 -23.27 -6.71
C PRO A 76 15.01 -24.43 -6.07
N ARG A 77 14.51 -24.25 -4.84
CA ARG A 77 13.71 -25.25 -4.13
C ARG A 77 12.23 -25.17 -4.48
N ILE A 78 11.77 -24.11 -5.16
CA ILE A 78 10.38 -23.99 -5.57
C ILE A 78 10.07 -24.97 -6.69
N VAL A 79 9.03 -25.76 -6.48
CA VAL A 79 8.54 -26.74 -7.45
C VAL A 79 7.46 -26.07 -8.29
N TRP A 80 7.72 -26.01 -9.59
CA TRP A 80 6.78 -25.51 -10.60
C TRP A 80 6.01 -26.68 -11.22
N PRO A 81 4.74 -26.48 -11.62
CA PRO A 81 3.97 -27.52 -12.28
C PRO A 81 4.58 -27.85 -13.65
N GLU A 82 4.63 -29.13 -14.01
CA GLU A 82 5.20 -29.60 -15.29
C GLU A 82 4.54 -28.96 -16.52
N ASN A 83 3.25 -28.66 -16.41
CA ASN A 83 2.44 -28.03 -17.46
C ASN A 83 2.32 -26.50 -17.27
N LEU A 84 3.39 -25.84 -16.85
CA LEU A 84 3.43 -24.38 -16.77
C LEU A 84 3.41 -23.78 -18.19
N PRO A 85 2.55 -22.80 -18.49
CA PRO A 85 2.59 -22.09 -19.77
C PRO A 85 3.95 -21.43 -19.98
N GLU A 86 4.53 -21.58 -21.18
CA GLU A 86 5.91 -21.18 -21.53
C GLU A 86 6.23 -19.73 -21.14
N ARG A 87 5.28 -18.82 -21.36
CA ARG A 87 5.46 -17.38 -21.12
C ARG A 87 5.08 -16.91 -19.72
N PHE A 88 4.55 -17.80 -18.88
CA PHE A 88 4.00 -17.40 -17.59
C PHE A 88 5.03 -16.69 -16.71
N LEU A 89 6.24 -17.23 -16.61
CA LEU A 89 7.30 -16.68 -15.76
C LEU A 89 7.76 -15.30 -16.24
N ASP A 90 7.97 -15.14 -17.54
CA ASP A 90 8.40 -13.88 -18.13
C ASP A 90 7.34 -12.80 -17.94
N ASP A 91 6.08 -13.13 -18.24
CA ASP A 91 4.97 -12.19 -18.09
C ASP A 91 4.72 -11.84 -16.60
N LEU A 92 4.88 -12.81 -15.68
CA LEU A 92 4.81 -12.58 -14.24
C LEU A 92 5.91 -11.64 -13.73
N LYS A 93 7.16 -11.84 -14.20
CA LYS A 93 8.30 -10.97 -13.87
C LYS A 93 8.04 -9.54 -14.34
N ILE A 94 7.69 -9.38 -15.62
CA ILE A 94 7.38 -8.06 -16.21
C ILE A 94 6.23 -7.39 -15.47
N PHE A 95 5.16 -8.14 -15.18
CA PHE A 95 4.03 -7.66 -14.40
C PHE A 95 4.49 -7.13 -13.04
N HIS A 96 5.20 -7.95 -12.26
CA HIS A 96 5.67 -7.57 -10.93
C HIS A 96 6.59 -6.34 -10.96
N GLU A 97 7.56 -6.30 -11.86
CA GLU A 97 8.48 -5.17 -12.01
C GLU A 97 7.74 -3.87 -12.33
N THR A 98 6.69 -3.95 -13.15
CA THR A 98 5.87 -2.79 -13.51
C THR A 98 5.10 -2.25 -12.30
N ILE A 99 4.54 -3.13 -11.47
CA ILE A 99 3.60 -2.73 -10.42
C ILE A 99 4.23 -2.53 -9.04
N SER A 100 5.35 -3.17 -8.75
CA SER A 100 5.97 -3.20 -7.42
C SER A 100 6.26 -1.79 -6.87
N PRO A 101 6.82 -0.84 -7.66
CA PRO A 101 7.04 0.53 -7.19
C PRO A 101 5.74 1.24 -6.79
N ILE A 102 4.67 1.04 -7.56
CA ILE A 102 3.37 1.68 -7.36
C ILE A 102 2.73 1.16 -6.08
N ILE A 103 2.72 -0.16 -5.88
CA ILE A 103 2.13 -0.80 -4.70
C ILE A 103 2.91 -0.48 -3.43
N LYS A 104 4.25 -0.41 -3.51
CA LYS A 104 5.09 0.01 -2.37
C LYS A 104 4.79 1.44 -1.96
N GLN A 105 4.73 2.37 -2.92
CA GLN A 105 4.37 3.75 -2.65
C GLN A 105 2.96 3.86 -2.06
N ALA A 106 2.00 3.13 -2.61
CA ALA A 106 0.62 3.11 -2.11
C ALA A 106 0.55 2.58 -0.67
N SER A 107 1.28 1.51 -0.36
CA SER A 107 1.34 0.91 0.97
C SER A 107 1.91 1.87 2.01
N LEU A 108 2.97 2.63 1.66
CA LEU A 108 3.51 3.68 2.52
C LEU A 108 2.48 4.80 2.78
N GLY A 109 1.73 5.20 1.75
CA GLY A 109 0.67 6.20 1.89
C GLY A 109 -0.49 5.74 2.78
N VAL A 110 -0.88 4.46 2.69
CA VAL A 110 -1.92 3.87 3.55
C VAL A 110 -1.45 3.70 5.00
N ALA A 111 -0.16 3.41 5.21
CA ALA A 111 0.41 3.25 6.54
C ALA A 111 0.50 4.55 7.35
N SER A 112 0.32 5.72 6.71
CA SER A 112 0.32 7.04 7.37
C SER A 112 -1.07 7.67 7.36
N PRO A 113 -1.85 7.58 8.46
CA PRO A 113 -3.25 8.04 8.51
C PRO A 113 -3.41 9.54 8.20
N LEU A 114 -2.44 10.36 8.64
CA LEU A 114 -2.45 11.82 8.45
C LEU A 114 -2.04 12.24 7.04
N ARG A 115 -1.45 11.33 6.25
CA ARG A 115 -1.01 11.59 4.87
C ARG A 115 -0.06 12.78 4.77
N PHE A 116 0.69 13.09 5.82
CA PHE A 116 1.48 14.31 5.89
C PHE A 116 2.65 14.25 4.89
N ALA A 117 2.62 15.11 3.87
CA ALA A 117 3.72 15.27 2.92
C ALA A 117 4.65 16.41 3.35
N GLY A 118 4.11 17.44 4.01
CA GLY A 118 4.89 18.57 4.52
C GLY A 118 4.01 19.67 5.08
N VAL A 119 4.66 20.70 5.61
CA VAL A 119 4.03 21.96 6.06
C VAL A 119 4.75 23.13 5.45
N ASN A 120 3.97 24.09 4.96
CA ASN A 120 4.44 25.41 4.60
C ASN A 120 3.83 26.45 5.55
N VAL A 121 4.60 27.51 5.83
CA VAL A 121 4.13 28.65 6.62
C VAL A 121 4.30 29.91 5.81
N SER A 122 3.22 30.69 5.68
CA SER A 122 3.23 32.00 5.04
C SER A 122 2.95 33.08 6.08
N PHE A 123 3.80 34.10 6.12
CA PHE A 123 3.66 35.25 7.01
C PHE A 123 3.09 36.44 6.26
N TYR A 124 2.21 37.17 6.92
CA TYR A 124 1.55 38.36 6.38
C TYR A 124 1.61 39.47 7.43
N ASN A 125 1.64 40.73 6.99
CA ASN A 125 1.75 41.87 7.91
C ASN A 125 0.44 42.14 8.67
N ASP A 126 -0.71 41.91 8.03
CA ASP A 126 -2.02 42.36 8.52
C ASP A 126 -2.98 41.21 8.91
N ARG A 127 -2.46 39.98 9.01
CA ARG A 127 -3.25 38.80 9.37
C ARG A 127 -2.38 37.71 10.03
N PRO A 128 -2.97 36.79 10.79
CA PRO A 128 -2.25 35.67 11.37
C PRO A 128 -1.50 34.84 10.30
N PRO A 129 -0.37 34.20 10.66
CA PRO A 129 0.31 33.26 9.78
C PRO A 129 -0.62 32.19 9.24
N LEU A 130 -0.42 31.82 7.98
CA LEU A 130 -1.11 30.69 7.37
C LEU A 130 -0.21 29.47 7.39
N ILE A 131 -0.64 28.43 8.11
CA ILE A 131 -0.03 27.10 8.07
C ILE A 131 -0.79 26.26 7.05
N THR A 132 -0.10 25.81 6.01
CA THR A 132 -0.63 24.89 5.00
C THR A 132 -0.05 23.51 5.24
N ILE A 133 -0.89 22.57 5.67
CA ILE A 133 -0.56 21.15 5.73
C ILE A 133 -0.79 20.55 4.34
N ILE A 134 0.28 20.03 3.75
CA ILE A 134 0.25 19.35 2.45
C ILE A 134 0.09 17.86 2.69
N ARG A 135 -0.88 17.25 2.03
CA ARG A 135 -1.10 15.82 2.09
C ARG A 135 -0.52 15.08 0.88
N LEU A 136 -0.21 13.80 1.06
CA LEU A 136 0.30 12.89 0.02
C LEU A 136 -0.70 12.64 -1.11
N ASP A 137 -2.00 12.89 -0.87
CA ASP A 137 -3.06 12.84 -1.88
C ASP A 137 -3.22 14.16 -2.66
N GLY A 138 -2.35 15.15 -2.43
CA GLY A 138 -2.38 16.45 -3.11
C GLY A 138 -3.37 17.46 -2.49
N GLU A 139 -4.21 17.01 -1.56
CA GLU A 139 -5.10 17.89 -0.80
C GLU A 139 -4.32 18.76 0.19
N LYS A 140 -4.91 19.90 0.56
CA LYS A 140 -4.31 20.87 1.48
C LYS A 140 -5.27 21.19 2.61
N LEU A 141 -4.74 21.39 3.80
CA LEU A 141 -5.45 21.97 4.94
C LEU A 141 -4.76 23.27 5.34
N ASP A 142 -5.51 24.37 5.19
CA ASP A 142 -5.05 25.72 5.47
C ASP A 142 -5.60 26.18 6.82
N LEU A 143 -4.69 26.62 7.71
CA LEU A 143 -5.01 27.08 9.05
C LEU A 143 -4.45 28.50 9.23
N GLU A 144 -5.34 29.48 9.35
CA GLU A 144 -4.98 30.80 9.87
C GLU A 144 -4.94 30.71 11.39
N ILE A 145 -3.75 30.86 11.97
CA ILE A 145 -3.54 30.54 13.38
C ILE A 145 -2.67 31.61 14.04
N THR A 146 -3.07 32.05 15.23
CA THR A 146 -2.25 32.94 16.06
C THR A 146 -1.20 32.15 16.86
N VAL A 147 -0.29 32.85 17.53
CA VAL A 147 0.68 32.19 18.44
C VAL A 147 -0.06 31.49 19.58
N GLU A 148 -1.07 32.12 20.18
CA GLU A 148 -1.87 31.57 21.28
C GLU A 148 -2.65 30.32 20.86
N ASP A 149 -3.23 30.34 19.65
CA ASP A 149 -3.92 29.17 19.09
C ASP A 149 -2.95 28.01 18.84
N LEU A 150 -1.72 28.31 18.38
CA LEU A 150 -0.69 27.31 18.14
C LEU A 150 -0.24 26.65 19.45
N GLU A 151 0.02 27.45 20.49
CA GLU A 151 0.37 26.95 21.82
C GLU A 151 -0.76 26.07 22.40
N THR A 152 -2.00 26.52 22.28
CA THR A 152 -3.18 25.74 22.71
C THR A 152 -3.30 24.43 21.93
N THR A 153 -3.07 24.47 20.61
CA THR A 153 -3.09 23.26 19.76
C THR A 153 -2.00 22.28 20.18
N ILE A 154 -0.79 22.75 20.46
CA ILE A 154 0.32 21.93 20.96
C ILE A 154 -0.07 21.26 22.29
N GLN A 155 -0.66 22.02 23.22
CA GLN A 155 -1.13 21.49 24.49
C GLN A 155 -2.14 20.35 24.29
N ILE A 156 -3.18 20.58 23.47
CA ILE A 156 -4.22 19.58 23.18
C ILE A 156 -3.62 18.32 22.55
N LEU A 157 -2.71 18.47 21.58
CA LEU A 157 -2.06 17.35 20.92
C LEU A 157 -1.18 16.54 21.88
N ASN A 158 -0.47 17.20 22.81
CA ASN A 158 0.32 16.54 23.85
C ASN A 158 -0.55 15.75 24.83
N ASP A 159 -1.71 16.27 25.20
CA ASP A 159 -2.68 15.57 26.05
C ASP A 159 -3.23 14.32 25.34
N ILE A 160 -3.57 14.44 24.05
CA ILE A 160 -4.02 13.31 23.22
C ILE A 160 -2.91 12.27 23.08
N LEU A 161 -1.66 12.69 22.84
CA LEU A 161 -0.51 11.81 22.72
C LEU A 161 -0.29 11.01 24.01
N SER A 162 -0.37 11.67 25.17
CA SER A 162 -0.23 11.03 26.47
C SER A 162 -1.28 9.94 26.69
N LYS A 163 -2.57 10.26 26.44
CA LYS A 163 -3.68 9.29 26.52
C LYS A 163 -3.52 8.12 25.56
N THR A 164 -2.97 8.37 24.37
CA THR A 164 -2.76 7.33 23.35
C THR A 164 -1.67 6.36 23.80
N LYS A 165 -0.55 6.86 24.34
CA LYS A 165 0.54 6.05 24.89
C LYS A 165 0.08 5.15 26.05
N GLU A 166 -0.69 5.70 27.00
CA GLU A 166 -1.24 4.93 28.12
C GLU A 166 -2.09 3.73 27.64
N LYS A 167 -2.90 3.95 26.60
CA LYS A 167 -3.75 2.90 26.00
C LYS A 167 -2.94 1.82 25.28
N GLU A 168 -1.80 2.15 24.68
CA GLU A 168 -0.91 1.17 24.06
C GLU A 168 -0.18 0.31 25.09
N VAL A 169 0.25 0.90 26.21
CA VAL A 169 0.88 0.17 27.33
C VAL A 169 -0.12 -0.82 27.96
N GLY A 170 -1.34 -0.38 28.26
CA GLY A 170 -2.38 -1.26 28.83
C GLY A 170 -2.83 -2.39 27.89
N ARG A 171 -2.59 -2.28 26.57
CA ARG A 171 -2.84 -3.36 25.59
C ARG A 171 -1.76 -4.43 25.59
N ASN A 172 -0.53 -4.09 25.94
CA ASN A 172 0.58 -5.03 25.98
C ASN A 172 0.58 -5.87 27.27
N GLU A 173 0.05 -5.34 28.37
CA GLU A 173 -0.06 -6.05 29.66
C GLU A 173 -1.25 -7.04 29.71
N GLY A 174 -2.26 -6.89 28.85
CA GLY A 174 -3.43 -7.77 28.79
C GLY A 174 -3.31 -9.00 27.88
N ASN A 175 -2.16 -9.18 27.21
CA ASN A 175 -1.87 -10.28 26.29
C ASN A 175 -0.72 -11.19 26.78
N SER A 176 -0.32 -11.08 28.06
CA SER A 176 0.68 -11.94 28.70
C SER A 176 0.04 -13.02 29.57
#